data_AF-A0A161HCU7-F1
#
_entry.id   AF-A0A161HCU7-F1
#
_cell.length_a   1.000
_cell.length_b   1.000
_cell.length_c   1.000
_cell.angle_alpha   90.00
_cell.angle_beta   90.00
_cell.angle_gamma   90.00
#
_symmetry.space_group_name_H-M   'P 1'
#
loop_
_entity.id
_entity.type
_entity.pdbx_description
1 polymer ?
#
loop_
_entity_poly.entity_id
_entity_poly.type
_entity_poly.pdbx_seq_one_letter_code
_entity_poly.pdbx_strand_id
1 'polypeptide(L)'
;MTGARLTPLGDTPHARTLGDWRADRLAEARAVIADIAHHSDHLIRLACNVLVAHGETAAEREEARVLLVIVDARRPVRRAQRENSGRDAE
;
A
#
# COMPACT_ATOMS: atom_id res chain seq x y z
N MET A 1 52.38 -21.22 15.16
CA MET A 1 51.95 -20.60 13.88
C MET A 1 50.43 -20.74 13.80
N THR A 2 49.70 -19.78 14.37
CA THR A 2 48.23 -19.83 14.44
C THR A 2 47.67 -18.87 13.41
N GLY A 3 47.19 -19.40 12.28
CA GLY A 3 46.46 -18.63 11.29
C GLY A 3 45.04 -18.38 11.79
N ALA A 4 44.76 -17.15 12.23
CA ALA A 4 43.41 -16.70 12.50
C ALA A 4 42.64 -16.63 11.18
N ARG A 5 41.62 -17.48 11.03
CA ARG A 5 40.64 -17.35 9.95
C ARG A 5 39.81 -16.10 10.21
N LEU A 6 39.92 -15.12 9.32
CA LEU A 6 39.01 -13.98 9.24
C LEU A 6 37.63 -14.50 8.83
N THR A 7 36.65 -14.41 9.73
CA THR A 7 35.23 -14.54 9.36
C THR A 7 34.79 -13.27 8.63
N PRO A 8 33.96 -13.37 7.57
CA PRO A 8 33.48 -12.18 6.88
C PRO A 8 32.52 -11.42 7.81
N LEU A 9 32.88 -10.17 8.06
CA LEU A 9 32.04 -9.18 8.71
C LEU A 9 30.86 -8.87 7.78
N GLY A 10 29.64 -9.09 8.25
CA GLY A 10 28.46 -8.38 7.73
C GLY A 10 27.44 -9.22 6.97
N ASP A 11 26.75 -10.12 7.66
CA ASP A 11 25.40 -10.51 7.28
C ASP A 11 24.46 -9.78 8.25
N THR A 12 24.11 -8.52 7.94
CA THR A 12 23.27 -7.71 8.83
C THR A 12 21.84 -8.27 8.80
N PRO A 13 21.32 -8.85 9.90
CA PRO A 13 20.02 -9.51 9.91
C PRO A 13 18.87 -8.58 9.51
N HIS A 14 19.02 -7.28 9.78
CA HIS A 14 18.06 -6.24 9.47
C HIS A 14 17.78 -6.09 7.96
N ALA A 15 18.76 -6.31 7.08
CA ALA A 15 18.56 -6.13 5.64
C ALA A 15 17.63 -7.21 5.04
N ARG A 16 17.73 -8.45 5.54
CA ARG A 16 16.84 -9.56 5.15
C ARG A 16 15.43 -9.33 5.68
N THR A 17 15.29 -8.96 6.96
CA THR A 17 13.99 -8.58 7.54
C THR A 17 13.38 -7.37 6.82
N LEU A 18 14.21 -6.45 6.30
CA LEU A 18 13.76 -5.28 5.54
C LEU A 18 13.20 -5.59 4.15
N GLY A 19 13.85 -6.49 3.42
CA GLY A 19 13.37 -6.97 2.13
C GLY A 19 12.05 -7.73 2.27
N ASP A 20 11.98 -8.63 3.26
CA ASP A 20 10.81 -9.48 3.50
C ASP A 20 9.59 -8.64 3.91
N TRP A 21 9.72 -7.70 4.86
CA TRP A 21 8.57 -6.86 5.24
C TRP A 21 8.09 -5.99 4.07
N ARG A 22 8.99 -5.49 3.23
CA ARG A 22 8.63 -4.62 2.10
C ARG A 22 7.86 -5.40 1.05
N ALA A 23 8.31 -6.62 0.74
CA ALA A 23 7.61 -7.54 -0.15
C ALA A 23 6.22 -7.88 0.40
N ASP A 24 6.10 -8.17 1.70
CA ASP A 24 4.82 -8.46 2.35
C ASP A 24 3.87 -7.27 2.30
N ARG A 25 4.35 -6.05 2.56
CA ARG A 25 3.53 -4.83 2.47
C ARG A 25 3.07 -4.55 1.04
N LEU A 26 3.90 -4.84 0.03
CA LEU A 26 3.51 -4.73 -1.38
C LEU A 26 2.44 -5.77 -1.74
N ALA A 27 2.60 -7.02 -1.29
CA ALA A 27 1.61 -8.06 -1.50
C ALA A 27 0.26 -7.72 -0.83
N GLU A 28 0.29 -7.21 0.40
CA GLU A 28 -0.92 -6.77 1.10
C GLU A 28 -1.59 -5.58 0.40
N ALA A 29 -0.81 -4.60 -0.05
CA ALA A 29 -1.36 -3.47 -0.81
C ALA A 29 -2.04 -3.95 -2.10
N ARG A 30 -1.42 -4.88 -2.84
CA ARG A 30 -2.02 -5.49 -4.05
C ARG A 30 -3.31 -6.24 -3.73
N ALA A 31 -3.36 -6.98 -2.63
CA ALA A 31 -4.56 -7.69 -2.19
C ALA A 31 -5.71 -6.71 -1.88
N VAL A 32 -5.43 -5.58 -1.22
CA VAL A 32 -6.42 -4.52 -0.97
C VAL A 32 -6.96 -3.92 -2.27
N ILE A 33 -6.08 -3.68 -3.25
CA ILE A 33 -6.53 -3.14 -4.55
C ILE A 33 -7.38 -4.16 -5.32
N ALA A 34 -7.02 -5.45 -5.25
CA ALA A 34 -7.82 -6.51 -5.87
C ALA A 34 -9.23 -6.62 -5.26
N ASP A 35 -9.40 -6.31 -3.97
CA ASP A 35 -10.68 -6.39 -3.26
C ASP A 35 -11.30 -5.01 -2.93
N ILE A 36 -11.15 -4.06 -3.84
CA ILE A 36 -11.52 -2.64 -3.64
C ILE A 36 -12.99 -2.43 -3.25
N ALA A 37 -13.89 -3.34 -3.63
CA ALA A 37 -15.31 -3.25 -3.32
C ALA A 37 -15.62 -3.42 -1.83
N HIS A 38 -14.77 -4.16 -1.10
CA HIS A 38 -14.97 -4.50 0.30
C HIS A 38 -14.11 -3.67 1.26
N HIS A 39 -13.23 -2.82 0.74
CA HIS A 39 -12.36 -1.96 1.54
C HIS A 39 -12.82 -0.51 1.59
N SER A 40 -12.47 0.18 2.68
CA SER A 40 -12.75 1.60 2.84
C SER A 40 -11.85 2.45 1.94
N ASP A 41 -12.35 3.61 1.49
CA ASP A 41 -11.55 4.56 0.70
C ASP A 41 -10.24 4.97 1.40
N HIS A 42 -10.21 4.92 2.73
CA HIS A 42 -8.99 5.16 3.51
C HIS A 42 -7.94 4.07 3.30
N LEU A 43 -8.32 2.79 3.41
CA LEU A 43 -7.42 1.67 3.17
C LEU A 43 -6.96 1.62 1.72
N ILE A 44 -7.87 1.89 0.78
CA ILE A 44 -7.56 1.95 -0.65
C ILE A 44 -6.51 3.05 -0.91
N ARG A 45 -6.69 4.24 -0.34
CA ARG A 45 -5.72 5.33 -0.45
C ARG A 45 -4.35 4.95 0.12
N LEU A 46 -4.33 4.30 1.29
CA LEU A 46 -3.08 3.85 1.91
C LEU A 46 -2.36 2.83 1.03
N ALA A 47 -3.06 1.83 0.52
CA ALA A 47 -2.51 0.83 -0.38
C ALA A 47 -1.97 1.48 -1.67
N CYS A 48 -2.71 2.42 -2.27
CA CYS A 48 -2.22 3.15 -3.44
C CYS A 48 -0.95 3.93 -3.13
N ASN A 49 -0.86 4.63 -1.98
CA ASN A 49 0.35 5.35 -1.59
C ASN A 49 1.57 4.43 -1.45
N VAL A 50 1.38 3.23 -0.90
CA VAL A 50 2.43 2.20 -0.82
C VAL A 50 2.88 1.79 -2.23
N LEU A 51 1.94 1.52 -3.14
CA LEU A 51 2.27 1.13 -4.51
C LEU A 51 2.94 2.27 -5.29
N VAL A 52 2.53 3.53 -5.13
CA VAL A 52 3.20 4.67 -5.76
C VAL A 52 4.65 4.81 -5.30
N ALA A 53 4.90 4.64 -4.01
CA ALA A 53 6.23 4.81 -3.43
C ALA A 53 7.16 3.61 -3.65
N HIS A 54 6.59 2.40 -3.71
CA HIS A 54 7.37 1.17 -3.57
C HIS A 54 7.06 0.10 -4.62
N GLY A 55 6.04 0.31 -5.46
CA GLY A 55 5.67 -0.62 -6.54
C GLY A 55 6.86 -0.95 -7.42
N GLU A 56 6.92 -2.18 -7.89
CA GLU A 56 8.09 -2.73 -8.58
C GLU A 56 8.20 -2.13 -9.99
N THR A 57 7.06 -1.98 -10.67
CA THR A 57 7.03 -1.51 -12.06
C THR A 57 6.59 -0.06 -12.16
N ALA A 58 7.03 0.62 -13.23
CA ALA A 58 6.57 1.97 -13.51
C ALA A 58 5.07 2.03 -13.82
N ALA A 59 4.55 1.00 -14.49
CA ALA A 59 3.12 0.86 -14.80
C ALA A 59 2.28 0.75 -13.51
N GLU A 60 2.67 -0.13 -12.58
CA GLU A 60 1.99 -0.28 -11.28
C GLU A 60 1.97 1.04 -10.50
N ARG A 61 3.09 1.76 -10.47
CA ARG A 61 3.15 3.08 -9.82
C ARG A 61 2.22 4.09 -10.48
N GLU A 62 2.07 4.05 -11.80
CA GLU A 62 1.21 4.97 -12.53
C GLU A 62 -0.28 4.64 -12.35
N GLU A 63 -0.65 3.36 -12.46
CA GLU A 63 -2.01 2.89 -12.20
C GLU A 63 -2.47 3.25 -10.78
N ALA A 64 -1.60 3.12 -9.78
CA ALA A 64 -1.88 3.52 -8.41
C ALA A 64 -2.11 5.05 -8.27
N ARG A 65 -1.41 5.89 -9.04
CA ARG A 65 -1.67 7.35 -9.06
C ARG A 65 -3.02 7.67 -9.66
N VAL A 66 -3.36 7.03 -10.77
CA VAL A 66 -4.68 7.19 -11.41
C VAL A 66 -5.79 6.78 -10.45
N LEU A 67 -5.62 5.67 -9.74
CA LEU A 67 -6.60 5.19 -8.77
C LEU A 67 -6.76 6.15 -7.57
N LEU A 68 -5.67 6.78 -7.09
CA LEU A 68 -5.76 7.82 -6.06
C LEU A 68 -6.66 8.98 -6.51
N VAL A 69 -6.52 9.46 -7.74
CA VAL A 69 -7.37 10.55 -8.27
C VAL A 69 -8.86 10.14 -8.23
N ILE A 70 -9.16 8.90 -8.63
CA ILE A 70 -10.53 8.38 -8.62
C ILE A 70 -11.08 8.29 -7.20
N VAL A 71 -10.30 7.75 -6.26
CA VAL A 71 -10.70 7.59 -4.86
C VAL A 71 -10.93 8.95 -4.19
N ASP A 72 -10.11 9.95 -4.51
CA ASP A 72 -10.24 11.32 -3.98
C ASP A 72 -11.54 11.99 -4.43
N ALA A 73 -11.91 11.78 -5.69
CA ALA A 73 -13.15 12.29 -6.26
C ALA A 73 -14.42 11.62 -5.68
N ARG A 74 -14.32 10.40 -5.13
CA ARG A 74 -15.48 9.68 -4.55
C ARG A 74 -15.92 10.25 -3.20
N ARG A 75 -15.02 10.90 -2.45
CA ARG A 75 -15.29 11.42 -1.10
C ARG A 75 -16.45 12.43 -1.04
N PRO A 76 -16.53 13.47 -1.91
CA PRO A 76 -17.67 14.39 -1.92
C PRO A 76 -18.99 13.70 -2.24
N VAL A 77 -19.00 12.75 -3.18
CA VAL A 77 -20.20 11.99 -3.57
C VAL A 77 -20.74 11.16 -2.40
N ARG A 78 -19.86 10.42 -1.72
CA ARG A 78 -20.22 9.61 -0.53
C ARG A 78 -20.74 10.48 0.62
N ARG A 79 -20.16 11.67 0.82
CA ARG A 79 -20.62 12.61 1.85
C ARG A 79 -22.03 13.13 1.54
N ALA A 80 -22.27 13.57 0.31
CA ALA A 80 -23.59 14.02 -0.13
C ALA A 80 -24.64 12.92 0.00
N GLN A 81 -24.30 11.67 -0.36
CA GLN A 81 -25.20 10.52 -0.19
C GLN A 81 -25.59 10.27 1.27
N ARG A 82 -24.63 10.32 2.21
CA ARG A 82 -24.91 10.15 3.65
C ARG A 82 -25.81 11.26 4.19
N GLU A 83 -25.56 12.49 3.80
CA GLU A 83 -26.38 13.65 4.19
C GLU A 83 -27.81 13.55 3.62
N ASN A 84 -27.97 13.03 2.40
CA ASN A 84 -29.29 12.77 1.81
C ASN A 84 -30.02 11.63 2.52
N SER A 85 -29.37 10.47 2.72
CA SER A 85 -29.98 9.33 3.39
C SER A 85 -30.38 9.61 4.85
N GLY A 86 -29.71 10.56 5.53
CA GLY A 86 -30.10 10.99 6.86
C GLY A 86 -31.37 11.86 6.89
N ARG A 87 -31.73 12.51 5.79
CA ARG A 87 -32.95 13.33 5.68
C ARG A 87 -34.19 12.51 5.32
N ASP A 88 -34.01 11.39 4.65
CA ASP A 88 -35.11 10.49 4.24
C ASP A 88 -35.58 9.58 5.39
N ALA A 89 -34.92 9.63 6.56
CA ALA A 89 -35.20 8.81 7.73
C ALA A 89 -35.81 9.57 8.93
N GLU A 90 -36.16 10.85 8.74
CA GLU A 90 -36.85 11.73 9.70
C GLU A 90 -38.27 12.08 9.21
#